data_AF-A0A0C5WSJ9-F1
#
_entry.id   AF-A0A0C5WSJ9-F1
#
_cell.length_a   1.000
_cell.length_b   1.000
_cell.length_c   1.000
_cell.angle_alpha   90.00
_cell.angle_beta   90.00
_cell.angle_gamma   90.00
#
_symmetry.space_group_name_H-M   'P 1'
#
loop_
_entity.id
_entity.type
_entity.pdbx_description
1 polymer ?
#
loop_
_entity_poly.entity_id
_entity_poly.type
_entity_poly.pdbx_seq_one_letter_code
_entity_poly.pdbx_strand_id
1 'polypeptide(L)'
;MRTSLLSTLALGIAVSTPAFAWNENADLGAYQQHTFLNSYATQPAQQLGFANEYQYAAMDQGLTLQAALAEPTTYNLPKHLSVAPEKDWDYLLEQSYTIFGLSVATVGLMTLLPESVTNWDPEDTNLSGLGRKWWDNVKAGPVWDKDDHYLNYIMHPYFGGVYYTAARHSGFNEWESFLYSATMSTFFWEYGVEAFAEVPSIQDIIVTPLFGAAVGEWMFQTEMEITANRGKVMGSKTMGDVSLFLLNPVGHIHYWVTDWWRGDADVSLTYTPWFGNTEAASFALDAGAAYDPVFVGLELKLALQ
;
A
#
# COMPACT_ATOMS: atom_id res chain seq x y z
N MET A 1 -43.75 -21.80 -5.30
CA MET A 1 -43.37 -22.14 -3.91
C MET A 1 -41.88 -22.37 -3.87
N ARG A 2 -41.25 -21.94 -2.78
CA ARG A 2 -39.84 -21.57 -2.62
C ARG A 2 -38.80 -22.64 -2.98
N THR A 3 -37.70 -22.12 -3.50
CA THR A 3 -36.35 -22.64 -3.64
C THR A 3 -35.68 -22.94 -2.30
N SER A 4 -34.73 -23.89 -2.32
CA SER A 4 -33.55 -23.85 -1.44
C SER A 4 -32.39 -24.58 -2.11
N LEU A 5 -31.47 -23.80 -2.66
CA LEU A 5 -30.12 -24.21 -3.03
C LEU A 5 -29.23 -23.84 -1.85
N LEU A 6 -28.64 -24.84 -1.20
CA LEU A 6 -27.53 -24.66 -0.28
C LEU A 6 -26.25 -24.82 -1.09
N SER A 7 -25.59 -23.70 -1.38
CA SER A 7 -24.21 -23.67 -1.85
C SER A 7 -23.38 -22.92 -0.82
N THR A 8 -22.69 -23.68 0.02
CA THR A 8 -21.56 -23.25 0.85
C THR A 8 -20.44 -22.73 -0.05
N LEU A 9 -20.06 -21.46 0.13
CA LEU A 9 -18.82 -20.91 -0.43
C LEU A 9 -17.72 -21.07 0.64
N ALA A 10 -16.82 -22.01 0.43
CA ALA A 10 -15.56 -22.10 1.17
C ALA A 10 -14.55 -21.20 0.45
N LEU A 11 -14.15 -20.09 1.07
CA LEU A 11 -13.00 -19.30 0.64
C LEU A 11 -11.72 -20.00 1.09
N GLY A 12 -11.21 -20.89 0.24
CA GLY A 12 -9.83 -21.34 0.29
C GLY A 12 -8.98 -20.43 -0.59
N ILE A 13 -8.05 -19.69 0.00
CA ILE A 13 -7.01 -18.97 -0.74
C ILE A 13 -6.00 -20.02 -1.21
N ALA A 14 -6.23 -20.56 -2.42
CA ALA A 14 -5.22 -21.33 -3.12
C ALA A 14 -4.29 -20.34 -3.84
N VAL A 15 -3.06 -20.21 -3.33
CA VAL A 15 -1.98 -19.49 -4.03
C VAL A 15 -1.59 -20.32 -5.25
N SER A 16 -2.12 -19.96 -6.41
CA SER A 16 -1.59 -20.38 -7.70
C SER A 16 -1.74 -19.23 -8.70
N THR A 17 -0.76 -18.33 -8.73
CA THR A 17 -0.60 -17.33 -9.79
C THR A 17 0.16 -17.96 -10.96
N PRO A 18 -0.31 -17.87 -12.22
CA PRO A 18 0.56 -18.14 -13.36
C PRO A 18 1.62 -17.03 -13.44
N ALA A 19 2.88 -17.45 -13.48
CA ALA A 19 4.03 -16.57 -13.57
C ALA A 19 4.25 -16.08 -15.01
N PHE A 20 3.74 -14.91 -15.42
CA PHE A 20 4.16 -14.12 -16.61
C PHE A 20 3.61 -12.68 -16.43
N ALA A 21 4.24 -11.56 -16.83
CA ALA A 21 5.26 -11.34 -17.85
C ALA A 21 6.22 -10.20 -17.47
N TRP A 22 7.52 -10.43 -17.70
CA TRP A 22 8.54 -9.40 -17.83
C TRP A 22 8.42 -8.86 -19.26
N ASN A 23 8.21 -7.56 -19.43
CA ASN A 23 8.18 -6.93 -20.74
C ASN A 23 9.57 -6.35 -21.05
N GLU A 24 10.24 -6.91 -22.05
CA GLU A 24 11.51 -6.43 -22.56
C GLU A 24 11.23 -5.14 -23.36
N ASN A 25 11.36 -3.95 -22.75
CA ASN A 25 11.72 -2.66 -23.39
C ASN A 25 11.50 -1.43 -22.46
N ALA A 26 12.46 -0.49 -22.49
CA ALA A 26 12.44 0.95 -22.18
C ALA A 26 12.95 1.49 -20.79
N ASP A 27 13.44 2.75 -20.87
CA ASP A 27 14.46 3.52 -20.11
C ASP A 27 14.27 3.75 -18.60
N LEU A 28 15.37 3.67 -17.83
CA LEU A 28 15.45 4.12 -16.43
C LEU A 28 16.13 5.50 -16.36
N GLY A 29 15.36 6.54 -16.06
CA GLY A 29 15.89 7.86 -15.73
C GLY A 29 16.70 7.80 -14.43
N ALA A 30 17.88 8.42 -14.41
CA ALA A 30 18.70 8.56 -13.21
C ALA A 30 17.96 9.42 -12.18
N TYR A 31 17.39 8.80 -11.15
CA TYR A 31 16.80 9.49 -10.00
C TYR A 31 17.88 9.67 -8.93
N GLN A 32 18.26 10.92 -8.67
CA GLN A 32 19.25 11.27 -7.67
C GLN A 32 18.55 11.98 -6.51
N GLN A 33 18.39 11.31 -5.37
CA GLN A 33 17.80 11.89 -4.17
C GLN A 33 18.81 11.90 -3.01
N HIS A 34 18.89 13.03 -2.31
CA HIS A 34 19.74 13.20 -1.15
C HIS A 34 19.00 12.79 0.12
N THR A 35 19.43 11.68 0.75
CA THR A 35 18.83 11.18 1.98
C THR A 35 19.22 12.02 3.21
N PHE A 36 18.30 12.18 4.16
CA PHE A 36 18.54 12.88 5.43
C PHE A 36 19.64 12.22 6.28
N LEU A 37 19.83 10.90 6.14
CA LEU A 37 20.85 10.11 6.83
C LEU A 37 22.28 10.34 6.29
N ASN A 38 22.45 10.90 5.08
CA ASN A 38 23.75 11.05 4.41
C ASN A 38 24.34 12.47 4.43
N SER A 39 23.81 13.37 5.25
CA SER A 39 24.26 14.78 5.30
C SER A 39 25.74 14.99 5.69
N TYR A 40 26.44 13.97 6.18
CA TYR A 40 27.87 14.06 6.57
C TYR A 40 28.81 13.07 5.85
N ALA A 41 28.33 12.29 4.88
CA ALA A 41 29.19 11.41 4.10
C ALA A 41 29.68 12.14 2.84
N THR A 42 30.90 12.68 2.88
CA THR A 42 31.62 13.02 1.65
C THR A 42 32.10 11.71 1.01
N GLN A 43 31.28 11.14 0.13
CA GLN A 43 31.65 10.04 -0.76
C GLN A 43 31.43 10.54 -2.20
N PRO A 44 32.39 10.31 -3.13
CA PRO A 44 32.20 10.67 -4.52
C PRO A 44 31.00 9.88 -5.08
N ALA A 45 30.26 10.50 -5.98
CA ALA A 45 29.09 9.92 -6.66
C ALA A 45 29.33 8.43 -6.95
N GLN A 46 28.53 7.55 -6.32
CA GLN A 46 28.42 6.17 -6.76
C GLN A 46 27.65 6.20 -8.08
N GLN A 47 28.39 6.47 -9.14
CA GLN A 47 28.03 6.06 -10.48
C GLN A 47 27.89 4.54 -10.41
N LEU A 48 26.66 4.03 -10.49
CA LEU A 48 26.36 2.61 -10.63
C LEU A 48 26.96 2.12 -11.95
N GLY A 49 28.27 1.86 -11.91
CA GLY A 49 29.00 1.21 -12.98
C GLY A 49 28.75 -0.28 -12.89
N PHE A 50 28.04 -0.81 -13.88
CA PHE A 50 27.97 -2.25 -14.10
C PHE A 50 29.39 -2.77 -14.33
N ALA A 51 29.91 -3.54 -13.38
CA ALA A 51 31.14 -4.29 -13.58
C ALA A 51 30.86 -5.36 -14.63
N ASN A 52 31.33 -5.14 -15.86
CA ASN A 52 31.35 -6.18 -16.88
C ASN A 52 32.30 -7.28 -16.40
N GLU A 53 31.75 -8.47 -16.20
CA GLU A 53 32.49 -9.69 -15.94
C GLU A 53 33.24 -10.07 -17.23
N TYR A 54 34.50 -9.66 -17.36
CA TYR A 54 35.33 -9.98 -18.52
C TYR A 54 35.74 -11.46 -18.45
N GLN A 55 35.02 -12.30 -19.16
CA GLN A 55 35.43 -13.67 -19.46
C GLN A 55 36.52 -13.61 -20.54
N TYR A 56 37.79 -13.77 -20.14
CA TYR A 56 38.93 -13.82 -21.06
C TYR A 56 38.91 -15.14 -21.85
N ALA A 57 38.34 -15.10 -23.05
CA ALA A 57 38.61 -16.10 -24.08
C ALA A 57 39.78 -15.59 -24.94
N ALA A 58 40.95 -16.20 -24.77
CA ALA A 58 42.07 -15.98 -25.67
C ALA A 58 41.74 -16.56 -27.04
N MET A 59 41.76 -15.76 -28.10
CA MET A 59 41.99 -16.27 -29.45
C MET A 59 42.53 -15.20 -30.40
N ASP A 60 43.52 -15.66 -31.15
CA ASP A 60 44.41 -14.98 -32.09
C ASP A 60 43.73 -14.63 -33.43
N GLN A 61 44.32 -13.65 -34.11
CA GLN A 61 44.16 -13.21 -35.50
C GLN A 61 43.05 -12.20 -35.85
N GLY A 62 43.51 -11.12 -36.49
CA GLY A 62 42.81 -9.86 -36.64
C GLY A 62 41.54 -9.91 -37.48
N LEU A 63 40.57 -9.09 -37.07
CA LEU A 63 39.49 -8.56 -37.89
C LEU A 63 38.92 -7.32 -37.18
N THR A 64 38.47 -6.37 -37.98
CA THR A 64 37.92 -5.05 -37.61
C THR A 64 37.05 -5.03 -36.35
N LEU A 65 37.38 -4.16 -35.40
CA LEU A 65 36.54 -3.82 -34.25
C LEU A 65 35.37 -2.93 -34.71
N GLN A 66 34.39 -3.53 -35.39
CA GLN A 66 33.05 -2.97 -35.36
C GLN A 66 32.54 -3.31 -33.96
N ALA A 67 32.75 -2.39 -33.01
CA ALA A 67 32.08 -2.45 -31.74
C ALA A 67 30.58 -2.46 -32.06
N ALA A 68 29.96 -3.64 -32.00
CA ALA A 68 28.53 -3.74 -31.87
C ALA A 68 28.21 -3.00 -30.58
N LEU A 69 27.75 -1.75 -30.71
CA LEU A 69 27.09 -1.03 -29.64
C LEU A 69 25.90 -1.90 -29.26
N ALA A 70 26.07 -2.76 -28.26
CA ALA A 70 24.95 -3.39 -27.60
C ALA A 70 24.13 -2.23 -27.04
N GLU A 71 22.98 -1.99 -27.68
CA GLU A 71 21.95 -1.06 -27.20
C GLU A 71 21.74 -1.33 -25.68
N PRO A 72 21.79 -0.30 -24.81
CA PRO A 72 21.53 -0.49 -23.40
C PRO A 72 20.12 -1.07 -23.24
N THR A 73 20.02 -2.32 -22.76
CA THR A 73 18.71 -2.92 -22.44
C THR A 73 18.11 -2.15 -21.29
N THR A 74 17.07 -1.41 -21.56
CA THR A 74 16.37 -0.59 -20.60
C THR A 74 15.20 -1.38 -20.01
N TYR A 75 15.19 -1.53 -18.68
CA TYR A 75 14.24 -2.35 -17.96
C TYR A 75 13.17 -1.45 -17.33
N ASN A 76 11.95 -1.47 -17.86
CA ASN A 76 10.80 -0.80 -17.24
C ASN A 76 10.22 -1.67 -16.13
N LEU A 77 10.46 -1.27 -14.89
CA LEU A 77 9.83 -1.89 -13.74
C LEU A 77 8.34 -1.49 -13.68
N PRO A 78 7.45 -2.40 -13.24
CA PRO A 78 6.06 -2.05 -12.94
C PRO A 78 5.99 -0.83 -12.00
N LYS A 79 4.93 -0.01 -12.13
CA LYS A 79 4.77 1.24 -11.35
C LYS A 79 4.95 1.06 -9.84
N HIS A 80 4.52 -0.08 -9.28
CA HIS A 80 4.65 -0.38 -7.86
C HIS A 80 6.08 -0.77 -7.42
N LEU A 81 6.96 -1.13 -8.35
CA LEU A 81 8.38 -1.44 -8.10
C LEU A 81 9.30 -0.30 -8.58
N SER A 82 8.74 0.78 -9.11
CA SER A 82 9.48 1.95 -9.57
C SER A 82 9.10 3.18 -8.77
N VAL A 83 9.96 4.20 -8.86
CA VAL A 83 9.79 5.48 -8.18
C VAL A 83 9.31 6.48 -9.22
N ALA A 84 8.24 7.21 -8.92
CA ALA A 84 7.78 8.28 -9.79
C ALA A 84 8.90 9.35 -9.93
N PRO A 85 9.24 9.77 -11.16
CA PRO A 85 10.34 10.71 -11.40
C PRO A 85 10.06 12.11 -10.83
N GLU A 86 8.78 12.44 -10.69
CA GLU A 86 8.25 13.63 -10.03
C GLU A 86 7.17 13.22 -9.04
N LYS A 87 6.70 14.17 -8.22
CA LYS A 87 5.63 13.90 -7.24
C LYS A 87 4.33 13.54 -7.96
N ASP A 88 3.94 12.28 -7.86
CA ASP A 88 2.72 11.73 -8.42
C ASP A 88 1.63 11.68 -7.33
N TRP A 89 0.87 12.77 -7.22
CA TRP A 89 -0.23 12.89 -6.25
C TRP A 89 -1.39 11.94 -6.55
N ASP A 90 -1.64 11.65 -7.83
CA ASP A 90 -2.71 10.76 -8.26
C ASP A 90 -2.40 9.34 -7.82
N TYR A 91 -1.15 8.89 -8.03
CA TYR A 91 -0.71 7.60 -7.53
C TYR A 91 -0.71 7.51 -6.01
N LEU A 92 -0.28 8.56 -5.31
CA LEU A 92 -0.37 8.57 -3.84
C LEU A 92 -1.82 8.45 -3.37
N LEU A 93 -2.77 9.11 -4.04
CA LEU A 93 -4.18 9.03 -3.73
C LEU A 93 -4.74 7.62 -4.01
N GLU A 94 -4.39 7.01 -5.14
CA GLU A 94 -4.73 5.63 -5.50
C GLU A 94 -4.21 4.60 -4.46
N GLN A 95 -2.96 4.75 -4.03
CA GLN A 95 -2.38 3.95 -2.95
C GLN A 95 -3.14 4.19 -1.63
N SER A 96 -3.52 5.45 -1.34
CA SER A 96 -4.30 5.80 -0.15
C SER A 96 -5.70 5.16 -0.16
N TYR A 97 -6.37 5.09 -1.31
CA TYR A 97 -7.64 4.37 -1.44
C TYR A 97 -7.47 2.86 -1.27
N THR A 98 -6.35 2.31 -1.72
CA THR A 98 -6.01 0.90 -1.49
C THR A 98 -5.82 0.65 0.01
N ILE A 99 -5.10 1.52 0.71
CA ILE A 99 -4.96 1.49 2.17
C ILE A 99 -6.32 1.58 2.86
N PHE A 100 -7.18 2.50 2.43
CA PHE A 100 -8.53 2.65 2.98
C PHE A 100 -9.34 1.36 2.82
N GLY A 101 -9.38 0.78 1.61
CA GLY A 101 -10.08 -0.47 1.35
C GLY A 101 -9.55 -1.64 2.17
N LEU A 102 -8.22 -1.77 2.28
CA LEU A 102 -7.59 -2.78 3.14
C LEU A 102 -7.90 -2.58 4.62
N SER A 103 -8.01 -1.33 5.07
CA SER A 103 -8.37 -1.03 6.45
C SER A 103 -9.81 -1.41 6.76
N VAL A 104 -10.76 -1.12 5.87
CA VAL A 104 -12.15 -1.59 6.00
C VAL A 104 -12.22 -3.11 6.03
N ALA A 105 -11.48 -3.80 5.16
CA ALA A 105 -11.39 -5.26 5.17
C ALA A 105 -10.78 -5.80 6.48
N THR A 106 -9.75 -5.12 6.99
CA THR A 106 -9.07 -5.47 8.25
C THR A 106 -10.00 -5.30 9.44
N VAL A 107 -10.71 -4.17 9.55
CA VAL A 107 -11.75 -3.95 10.57
C VAL A 107 -12.82 -5.04 10.49
N GLY A 108 -13.32 -5.33 9.29
CA GLY A 108 -14.28 -6.41 9.06
C GLY A 108 -13.76 -7.77 9.55
N LEU A 109 -12.50 -8.10 9.27
CA LEU A 109 -11.88 -9.32 9.78
C LEU A 109 -11.68 -9.29 11.30
N MET A 110 -11.24 -8.16 11.87
CA MET A 110 -11.04 -7.99 13.31
C MET A 110 -12.34 -8.19 14.08
N THR A 111 -13.49 -7.73 13.56
CA THR A 111 -14.80 -8.04 14.16
C THR A 111 -15.19 -9.52 14.17
N LEU A 112 -14.48 -10.35 13.39
CA LEU A 112 -14.67 -11.81 13.36
C LEU A 112 -13.61 -12.57 14.18
N LEU A 113 -12.51 -11.91 14.58
CA LEU A 113 -11.44 -12.49 15.37
C LEU A 113 -11.77 -12.41 16.88
N PRO A 114 -11.26 -13.35 17.69
CA PRO A 114 -11.45 -13.31 19.14
C PRO A 114 -10.70 -12.12 19.77
N GLU A 115 -11.28 -11.56 20.85
CA GLU A 115 -10.76 -10.44 21.64
C GLU A 115 -9.28 -10.61 22.05
N SER A 116 -8.83 -11.85 22.28
CA SER A 116 -7.43 -12.15 22.61
C SER A 116 -6.41 -11.80 21.52
N VAL A 117 -6.86 -11.46 20.30
CA VAL A 117 -6.02 -11.05 19.18
C VAL A 117 -6.19 -9.56 18.86
N THR A 118 -7.40 -9.02 19.06
CA THR A 118 -7.78 -7.67 18.61
C THR A 118 -7.90 -6.67 19.75
N ASN A 119 -8.01 -7.12 21.01
CA ASN A 119 -8.42 -6.33 22.18
C ASN A 119 -9.81 -5.68 22.07
N TRP A 120 -10.59 -5.99 21.03
CA TRP A 120 -11.91 -5.39 20.80
C TRP A 120 -13.02 -6.22 21.46
N ASP A 121 -13.85 -5.59 22.29
CA ASP A 121 -14.97 -6.25 22.96
C ASP A 121 -16.09 -6.56 21.93
N PRO A 122 -16.74 -7.72 21.97
CA PRO A 122 -17.95 -8.00 21.19
C PRO A 122 -19.03 -6.89 21.25
N GLU A 123 -19.17 -6.15 22.35
CA GLU A 123 -20.09 -5.01 22.44
C GLU A 123 -19.68 -3.83 21.54
N ASP A 124 -18.40 -3.75 21.17
CA ASP A 124 -17.84 -2.73 20.28
C ASP A 124 -18.25 -2.94 18.82
N THR A 125 -18.78 -4.12 18.49
CA THR A 125 -19.28 -4.46 17.15
C THR A 125 -20.72 -3.98 16.90
N ASN A 126 -21.37 -3.33 17.88
CA ASN A 126 -22.71 -2.80 17.72
C ASN A 126 -22.71 -1.52 16.86
N LEU A 127 -22.97 -1.71 15.56
CA LEU A 127 -23.03 -0.66 14.52
C LEU A 127 -23.90 0.54 14.88
N SER A 128 -24.92 0.38 15.74
CA SER A 128 -25.82 1.48 16.13
C SER A 128 -25.20 2.51 17.10
N GLY A 129 -24.10 2.16 17.78
CA GLY A 129 -23.40 3.01 18.74
C GLY A 129 -22.04 3.55 18.28
N LEU A 130 -21.50 3.05 17.16
CA LEU A 130 -20.13 3.30 16.71
C LEU A 130 -19.76 4.78 16.60
N GLY A 131 -20.62 5.60 15.97
CA GLY A 131 -20.32 7.02 15.80
C GLY A 131 -20.28 7.79 17.14
N ARG A 132 -21.10 7.38 18.11
CA ARG A 132 -21.10 7.99 19.45
C ARG A 132 -19.86 7.57 20.23
N LYS A 133 -19.53 6.28 20.19
CA LYS A 133 -18.33 5.73 20.83
C LYS A 133 -17.05 6.37 20.28
N TRP A 134 -16.92 6.41 18.95
CA TRP A 134 -15.82 7.09 18.27
C TRP A 134 -15.67 8.54 18.76
N TRP A 135 -16.77 9.30 18.80
CA TRP A 135 -16.75 10.67 19.27
C TRP A 135 -16.35 10.81 20.75
N ASP A 136 -16.82 9.91 21.60
CA ASP A 136 -16.47 9.91 23.03
C ASP A 136 -14.99 9.55 23.23
N ASN A 137 -14.45 8.59 22.46
CA ASN A 137 -13.04 8.20 22.46
C ASN A 137 -12.13 9.34 21.97
N VAL A 138 -12.43 9.95 20.82
CA VAL A 138 -11.68 11.10 20.28
C VAL A 138 -11.70 12.27 21.26
N LYS A 139 -12.84 12.51 21.93
CA LYS A 139 -12.96 13.58 22.93
C LYS A 139 -12.25 13.33 24.23
N ALA A 140 -12.10 12.07 24.64
CA ALA A 140 -11.33 11.72 25.83
C ALA A 140 -9.88 12.20 25.71
N GLY A 141 -9.38 12.28 24.47
CA GLY A 141 -8.02 12.67 24.15
C GLY A 141 -7.04 11.53 24.33
N PRO A 142 -5.83 11.63 23.77
CA PRO A 142 -4.90 10.51 23.79
C PRO A 142 -4.49 10.09 25.20
N VAL A 143 -4.43 8.79 25.44
CA VAL A 143 -4.01 8.19 26.70
C VAL A 143 -2.76 7.36 26.52
N TRP A 144 -2.11 7.01 27.62
CA TRP A 144 -1.09 5.97 27.60
C TRP A 144 -1.82 4.63 27.68
N ASP A 145 -1.94 3.97 26.53
CA ASP A 145 -2.52 2.64 26.33
C ASP A 145 -1.65 1.54 26.98
N LYS A 146 -2.19 0.33 27.13
CA LYS A 146 -1.48 -0.79 27.80
C LYS A 146 -1.31 -1.99 26.88
N ASP A 147 -1.23 -1.71 25.59
CA ASP A 147 -1.23 -2.74 24.58
C ASP A 147 0.04 -3.59 24.63
N ASP A 148 -0.06 -4.77 24.01
CA ASP A 148 1.06 -5.70 23.96
C ASP A 148 2.25 -5.06 23.24
N HIS A 149 3.44 -5.13 23.85
CA HIS A 149 4.66 -4.52 23.30
C HIS A 149 4.97 -4.91 21.84
N TYR A 150 4.51 -6.09 21.41
CA TYR A 150 4.66 -6.53 20.03
C TYR A 150 3.87 -5.64 19.04
N LEU A 151 2.66 -5.24 19.40
CA LEU A 151 1.85 -4.35 18.56
C LEU A 151 2.55 -2.99 18.45
N ASN A 152 2.81 -2.34 19.59
CA ASN A 152 3.30 -0.95 19.66
C ASN A 152 4.71 -0.79 19.05
N TYR A 153 5.57 -1.80 19.14
CA TYR A 153 6.98 -1.67 18.72
C TYR A 153 7.37 -2.46 17.48
N ILE A 154 6.49 -3.31 16.93
CA ILE A 154 6.78 -4.06 15.70
C ILE A 154 5.72 -3.79 14.65
N MET A 155 4.44 -4.05 14.94
CA MET A 155 3.37 -3.91 13.96
C MET A 155 3.12 -2.44 13.59
N HIS A 156 3.00 -1.57 14.59
CA HIS A 156 2.79 -0.14 14.37
C HIS A 156 3.93 0.49 13.55
N PRO A 157 5.22 0.35 13.91
CA PRO A 157 6.31 0.83 13.06
C PRO A 157 6.31 0.23 11.65
N TYR A 158 5.97 -1.05 11.49
CA TYR A 158 5.87 -1.65 10.16
C TYR A 158 4.78 -0.97 9.31
N PHE A 159 3.56 -0.79 9.83
CA PHE A 159 2.48 -0.12 9.09
C PHE A 159 2.76 1.37 8.85
N GLY A 160 3.41 2.06 9.79
CA GLY A 160 3.95 3.39 9.56
C GLY A 160 4.96 3.39 8.40
N GLY A 161 5.78 2.35 8.29
CA GLY A 161 6.69 2.11 7.17
C GLY A 161 5.96 1.85 5.85
N VAL A 162 4.86 1.11 5.86
CA VAL A 162 4.01 0.89 4.68
C VAL A 162 3.41 2.19 4.16
N TYR A 163 2.93 3.09 5.04
CA TYR A 163 2.48 4.42 4.61
C TYR A 163 3.63 5.25 4.05
N TYR A 164 4.81 5.14 4.65
CA TYR A 164 6.00 5.82 4.18
C TYR A 164 6.41 5.36 2.79
N THR A 165 6.48 4.05 2.52
CA THR A 165 6.86 3.51 1.21
C THR A 165 5.86 3.90 0.12
N ALA A 166 4.55 3.96 0.42
CA ALA A 166 3.55 4.47 -0.52
C ALA A 166 3.90 5.89 -1.01
N ALA A 167 4.28 6.80 -0.11
CA ALA A 167 4.72 8.14 -0.48
C ALA A 167 6.07 8.16 -1.22
N ARG A 168 7.04 7.33 -0.82
CA ARG A 168 8.34 7.25 -1.51
C ARG A 168 8.20 6.80 -2.95
N HIS A 169 7.38 5.78 -3.22
CA HIS A 169 7.10 5.31 -4.59
C HIS A 169 6.36 6.35 -5.43
N SER A 170 5.56 7.22 -4.81
CA SER A 170 4.93 8.37 -5.47
C SER A 170 5.87 9.57 -5.70
N GLY A 171 7.18 9.42 -5.54
CA GLY A 171 8.17 10.43 -5.88
C GLY A 171 8.36 11.52 -4.81
N PHE A 172 7.79 11.34 -3.62
CA PHE A 172 7.97 12.26 -2.48
C PHE A 172 9.30 12.00 -1.79
N ASN A 173 9.90 13.07 -1.26
CA ASN A 173 11.15 12.93 -0.52
C ASN A 173 10.93 12.32 0.87
N GLU A 174 12.02 12.09 1.61
CA GLU A 174 11.97 11.42 2.91
C GLU A 174 11.16 12.20 3.95
N TRP A 175 11.25 13.52 3.91
CA TRP A 175 10.57 14.37 4.88
C TRP A 175 9.07 14.50 4.59
N GLU A 176 8.73 14.55 3.31
CA GLU A 176 7.34 14.53 2.86
C GLU A 176 6.68 13.17 3.08
N SER A 177 7.44 12.09 2.87
CA SER A 177 6.99 10.72 3.14
C SER A 177 6.81 10.48 4.64
N PHE A 178 7.69 11.05 5.47
CA PHE A 178 7.48 11.09 6.91
C PHE A 178 6.19 11.83 7.27
N LEU A 179 5.94 13.01 6.70
CA LEU A 179 4.73 13.78 6.99
C LEU A 179 3.45 13.05 6.56
N TYR A 180 3.48 12.40 5.40
CA TYR A 180 2.38 11.55 4.94
C TYR A 180 2.15 10.38 5.89
N SER A 181 3.20 9.61 6.22
CA SER A 181 3.13 8.50 7.17
C SER A 181 2.63 8.94 8.55
N ALA A 182 3.09 10.09 9.05
CA ALA A 182 2.61 10.69 10.29
C ALA A 182 1.14 11.06 10.25
N THR A 183 0.68 11.63 9.14
CA THR A 183 -0.71 11.98 8.95
C THR A 183 -1.59 10.73 8.88
N MET A 184 -1.17 9.71 8.13
CA MET A 184 -1.92 8.46 8.00
C MET A 184 -1.97 7.67 9.30
N SER A 185 -0.83 7.56 10.01
CA SER A 185 -0.77 6.86 11.29
C SER A 185 -1.63 7.55 12.34
N THR A 186 -1.55 8.89 12.44
CA THR A 186 -2.25 9.64 13.48
C THR A 186 -3.74 9.83 13.17
N PHE A 187 -4.06 10.39 12.01
CA PHE A 187 -5.43 10.83 11.76
C PHE A 187 -6.30 9.77 11.09
N PHE A 188 -5.71 8.97 10.21
CA PHE A 188 -6.45 7.93 9.51
C PHE A 188 -6.57 6.67 10.36
N TRP A 189 -5.47 6.17 10.92
CA TRP A 189 -5.48 4.94 11.71
C TRP A 189 -5.94 5.20 13.15
N GLU A 190 -5.14 5.89 13.95
CA GLU A 190 -5.39 6.06 15.39
C GLU A 190 -6.74 6.77 15.68
N TYR A 191 -6.88 8.01 15.20
CA TYR A 191 -8.09 8.80 15.41
C TYR A 191 -9.25 8.40 14.48
N GLY A 192 -8.99 7.63 13.43
CA GLY A 192 -9.99 7.22 12.45
C GLY A 192 -10.50 5.83 12.77
N VAL A 193 -9.71 4.82 12.42
CA VAL A 193 -10.06 3.40 12.50
C VAL A 193 -10.10 2.89 13.95
N GLU A 194 -9.02 3.06 14.72
CA GLU A 194 -8.92 2.51 16.07
C GLU A 194 -9.83 3.22 17.06
N ALA A 195 -10.05 4.53 16.88
CA ALA A 195 -10.94 5.31 17.72
C ALA A 195 -12.39 4.76 17.78
N PHE A 196 -12.83 3.92 16.83
CA PHE A 196 -14.11 3.22 16.92
C PHE A 196 -14.15 2.16 18.03
N ALA A 197 -13.01 1.56 18.36
CA ALA A 197 -12.86 0.55 19.40
C ALA A 197 -12.28 1.15 20.69
N GLU A 198 -11.22 1.96 20.59
CA GLU A 198 -10.39 2.34 21.73
C GLU A 198 -10.11 3.85 21.78
N VAL A 199 -9.60 4.33 22.91
CA VAL A 199 -9.18 5.74 23.03
C VAL A 199 -7.79 5.89 22.39
N PRO A 200 -7.55 6.92 21.57
CA PRO A 200 -6.25 7.12 20.93
C PRO A 200 -5.06 7.00 21.87
N SER A 201 -3.99 6.38 21.42
CA SER A 201 -2.74 6.12 22.12
C SER A 201 -1.72 7.22 21.87
N ILE A 202 -1.18 7.78 22.96
CA ILE A 202 -0.04 8.72 22.89
C ILE A 202 1.19 8.00 22.32
N GLN A 203 1.35 6.72 22.62
CA GLN A 203 2.52 5.95 22.20
C GLN A 203 2.52 5.81 20.69
N ASP A 204 1.40 5.41 20.12
CA ASP A 204 1.32 5.09 18.69
C ASP A 204 1.32 6.36 17.84
N ILE A 205 0.77 7.49 18.33
CA ILE A 205 0.92 8.80 17.69
C ILE A 205 2.40 9.22 17.55
N ILE A 206 3.30 8.74 18.43
CA ILE A 206 4.72 9.10 18.42
C ILE A 206 5.56 8.01 17.75
N VAL A 207 5.43 6.78 18.21
CA VAL A 207 6.25 5.62 17.86
C VAL A 207 5.99 5.21 16.42
N THR A 208 4.71 5.07 16.02
CA THR A 208 4.30 4.65 14.68
C THR A 208 4.93 5.51 13.59
N PRO A 209 4.84 6.84 13.60
CA PRO A 209 5.42 7.64 12.53
C PRO A 209 6.93 7.81 12.62
N LEU A 210 7.51 7.91 13.83
CA LEU A 210 8.95 8.12 13.97
C LEU A 210 9.75 6.87 13.61
N PHE A 211 9.39 5.73 14.21
CA PHE A 211 10.04 4.46 13.86
C PHE A 211 9.56 3.93 12.52
N GLY A 212 8.30 4.21 12.15
CA GLY A 212 7.79 3.86 10.84
C GLY A 212 8.51 4.55 9.70
N ALA A 213 8.93 5.80 9.83
CA ALA A 213 9.77 6.42 8.79
C ALA A 213 11.15 5.76 8.68
N ALA A 214 11.75 5.34 9.79
CA ALA A 214 13.03 4.63 9.75
C ALA A 214 12.88 3.24 9.11
N VAL A 215 11.85 2.49 9.51
CA VAL A 215 11.53 1.17 8.94
C VAL A 215 11.13 1.30 7.48
N GLY A 216 10.34 2.30 7.11
CA GLY A 216 9.88 2.57 5.75
C GLY A 216 11.02 2.94 4.81
N GLU A 217 11.97 3.77 5.24
CA GLU A 217 13.15 4.07 4.42
C GLU A 217 14.03 2.83 4.26
N TRP A 218 14.18 2.00 5.31
CA TRP A 218 14.85 0.71 5.18
C TRP A 218 14.13 -0.23 4.20
N MET A 219 12.79 -0.28 4.26
CA MET A 219 11.97 -1.09 3.36
C MET A 219 12.17 -0.67 1.90
N PHE A 220 12.06 0.63 1.65
CA PHE A 220 12.24 1.26 0.34
C PHE A 220 13.63 0.97 -0.25
N GLN A 221 14.70 1.22 0.52
CA GLN A 221 16.07 0.98 0.05
C GLN A 221 16.31 -0.50 -0.24
N THR A 222 15.82 -1.39 0.62
CA THR A 222 15.93 -2.85 0.42
C THR A 222 15.18 -3.30 -0.82
N GLU A 223 14.01 -2.73 -1.09
CA GLU A 223 13.24 -3.01 -2.30
C GLU A 223 14.01 -2.60 -3.57
N MET A 224 14.63 -1.41 -3.56
CA MET A 224 15.46 -0.93 -4.67
C MET A 224 16.67 -1.84 -4.91
N GLU A 225 17.33 -2.31 -3.84
CA GLU A 225 18.45 -3.27 -3.93
C GLU A 225 18.03 -4.61 -4.53
N ILE A 226 16.92 -5.20 -4.05
CA ILE A 226 16.41 -6.48 -4.55
C ILE A 226 16.02 -6.35 -6.01
N THR A 227 15.37 -5.24 -6.37
CA THR A 227 14.93 -4.95 -7.73
C THR A 227 16.13 -4.77 -8.68
N ALA A 228 17.16 -4.03 -8.24
CA ALA A 228 18.43 -3.91 -8.96
C ALA A 228 19.13 -5.27 -9.14
N ASN A 229 19.00 -6.18 -8.17
CA ASN A 229 19.47 -7.57 -8.25
C ASN A 229 18.51 -8.49 -9.04
N ARG A 230 17.73 -7.95 -9.97
CA ARG A 230 16.78 -8.68 -10.83
C ARG A 230 15.72 -9.46 -10.02
N GLY A 231 15.30 -8.91 -8.90
CA GLY A 231 14.28 -9.51 -8.03
C GLY A 231 14.75 -10.78 -7.31
N LYS A 232 16.04 -10.89 -6.98
CA LYS A 232 16.59 -12.08 -6.30
C LYS A 232 17.09 -11.77 -4.90
N VAL A 233 16.75 -12.65 -3.98
CA VAL A 233 17.32 -12.70 -2.62
C VAL A 233 18.01 -14.05 -2.45
N MET A 234 19.29 -14.03 -2.05
CA MET A 234 20.13 -15.23 -1.92
C MET A 234 20.12 -16.13 -3.18
N GLY A 235 20.05 -15.50 -4.37
CA GLY A 235 19.98 -16.20 -5.66
C GLY A 235 18.60 -16.77 -6.03
N SER A 236 17.60 -16.71 -5.15
CA SER A 236 16.24 -17.18 -5.39
C SER A 236 15.32 -16.05 -5.80
N LYS A 237 14.62 -16.22 -6.94
CA LYS A 237 13.59 -15.29 -7.40
C LYS A 237 12.35 -15.35 -6.51
N THR A 238 11.95 -16.53 -6.06
CA THR A 238 10.79 -16.69 -5.17
C THR A 238 10.98 -15.96 -3.84
N MET A 239 12.19 -16.03 -3.27
CA MET A 239 12.50 -15.28 -2.05
C MET A 239 12.49 -13.77 -2.30
N GLY A 240 12.94 -13.33 -3.48
CA GLY A 240 12.83 -11.93 -3.89
C GLY A 240 11.38 -11.48 -4.03
N ASP A 241 10.54 -12.22 -4.75
CA ASP A 241 9.13 -11.90 -4.95
C ASP A 241 8.38 -11.79 -3.60
N VAL A 242 8.63 -12.69 -2.65
CA VAL A 242 8.04 -12.63 -1.29
C VAL A 242 8.56 -11.41 -0.53
N SER A 243 9.85 -11.12 -0.62
CA SER A 243 10.46 -9.98 0.07
C SER A 243 9.89 -8.67 -0.46
N LEU A 244 9.82 -8.49 -1.79
CA LEU A 244 9.25 -7.30 -2.43
C LEU A 244 7.81 -7.06 -1.98
N PHE A 245 6.99 -8.11 -1.89
CA PHE A 245 5.63 -8.00 -1.35
C PHE A 245 5.58 -7.49 0.09
N LEU A 246 6.45 -7.98 0.98
CA LEU A 246 6.48 -7.54 2.38
C LEU A 246 7.06 -6.13 2.54
N LEU A 247 7.92 -5.69 1.61
CA LEU A 247 8.49 -4.35 1.64
C LEU A 247 7.52 -3.29 1.10
N ASN A 248 6.65 -3.65 0.15
CA ASN A 248 5.65 -2.76 -0.42
C ASN A 248 4.30 -3.45 -0.67
N PRO A 249 3.60 -3.89 0.39
CA PRO A 249 2.37 -4.66 0.23
C PRO A 249 1.27 -3.86 -0.45
N VAL A 250 1.16 -2.56 -0.18
CA VAL A 250 0.12 -1.70 -0.78
C VAL A 250 0.37 -1.53 -2.27
N GLY A 251 1.62 -1.28 -2.69
CA GLY A 251 1.97 -1.17 -4.10
C GLY A 251 1.62 -2.45 -4.86
N HIS A 252 1.99 -3.61 -4.32
CA HIS A 252 1.68 -4.91 -4.90
C HIS A 252 0.18 -5.20 -4.98
N ILE A 253 -0.57 -4.97 -3.89
CA ILE A 253 -2.02 -5.19 -3.86
C ILE A 253 -2.72 -4.24 -4.83
N HIS A 254 -2.35 -2.96 -4.81
CA HIS A 254 -2.88 -1.97 -5.74
C HIS A 254 -2.66 -2.39 -7.20
N TYR A 255 -1.44 -2.85 -7.52
CA TYR A 255 -1.13 -3.37 -8.84
C TYR A 255 -1.97 -4.60 -9.20
N TRP A 256 -2.17 -5.55 -8.27
CA TRP A 256 -3.03 -6.71 -8.54
C TRP A 256 -4.48 -6.34 -8.74
N VAL A 257 -5.02 -5.40 -7.96
CA VAL A 257 -6.41 -4.94 -8.10
C VAL A 257 -6.59 -4.25 -9.45
N THR A 258 -5.67 -3.37 -9.83
CA THR A 258 -5.73 -2.65 -11.12
C THR A 258 -5.49 -3.58 -12.32
N ASP A 259 -4.50 -4.48 -12.24
CA ASP A 259 -4.19 -5.44 -13.31
C ASP A 259 -5.26 -6.53 -13.47
N TRP A 260 -5.86 -7.00 -12.37
CA TRP A 260 -7.00 -7.91 -12.44
C TRP A 260 -8.22 -7.24 -13.08
N TRP A 261 -8.37 -5.93 -12.86
CA TRP A 261 -9.52 -5.18 -13.34
C TRP A 261 -9.40 -4.73 -14.81
N ARG A 262 -8.19 -4.61 -15.38
CA ARG A 262 -7.87 -4.31 -16.81
C ARG A 262 -8.62 -3.16 -17.52
N GLY A 263 -9.50 -2.45 -16.82
CA GLY A 263 -10.26 -1.30 -17.32
C GLY A 263 -10.09 -0.10 -16.40
N ASP A 264 -10.36 1.09 -16.92
CA ASP A 264 -10.39 2.31 -16.12
C ASP A 264 -11.44 2.16 -15.01
N ALA A 265 -10.97 2.12 -13.76
CA ALA A 265 -11.81 2.13 -12.58
C ALA A 265 -11.73 3.51 -11.95
N ASP A 266 -12.81 4.28 -12.04
CA ASP A 266 -12.93 5.57 -11.35
C ASP A 266 -13.62 5.32 -10.01
N VAL A 267 -12.88 5.57 -8.92
CA VAL A 267 -13.42 5.55 -7.56
C VAL A 267 -13.68 6.98 -7.15
N SER A 268 -14.94 7.33 -6.93
CA SER A 268 -15.34 8.65 -6.47
C SER A 268 -16.23 8.56 -5.23
N LEU A 269 -16.04 9.50 -4.30
CA LEU A 269 -16.96 9.69 -3.18
C LEU A 269 -18.14 10.55 -3.65
N THR A 270 -19.35 10.04 -3.49
CA THR A 270 -20.58 10.75 -3.80
C THR A 270 -21.35 11.08 -2.52
N TYR A 271 -21.87 12.29 -2.46
CA TYR A 271 -22.71 12.77 -1.36
C TYR A 271 -24.19 12.83 -1.74
N THR A 272 -24.53 12.34 -2.95
CA THR A 272 -25.89 12.34 -3.46
C THR A 272 -26.50 10.96 -3.21
N PRO A 273 -27.61 10.86 -2.42
CA PRO A 273 -28.31 9.61 -2.21
C PRO A 273 -28.60 8.90 -3.52
N TRP A 274 -28.45 7.57 -3.52
CA TRP A 274 -28.74 6.71 -4.67
C TRP A 274 -27.92 7.06 -5.93
N PHE A 275 -26.72 7.63 -5.75
CA PHE A 275 -25.80 7.97 -6.85
C PHE A 275 -26.43 8.92 -7.89
N GLY A 276 -27.38 9.76 -7.46
CA GLY A 276 -28.12 10.66 -8.34
C GLY A 276 -29.19 10.00 -9.21
N ASN A 277 -29.46 8.71 -9.03
CA ASN A 277 -30.54 8.01 -9.74
C ASN A 277 -31.90 8.30 -9.07
N THR A 278 -32.67 9.21 -9.69
CA THR A 278 -33.98 9.65 -9.18
C THR A 278 -35.03 8.54 -9.19
N GLU A 279 -34.98 7.60 -10.14
CA GLU A 279 -35.92 6.48 -10.20
C GLU A 279 -35.68 5.48 -9.08
N ALA A 280 -34.42 5.14 -8.80
CA ALA A 280 -34.04 4.29 -7.69
C ALA A 280 -34.40 4.93 -6.33
N ALA A 281 -34.19 6.24 -6.20
CA ALA A 281 -34.57 7.00 -5.02
C ALA A 281 -36.10 6.99 -4.80
N SER A 282 -36.89 7.24 -5.84
CA SER A 282 -38.35 7.17 -5.78
C SER A 282 -38.85 5.77 -5.42
N PHE A 283 -38.31 4.73 -6.06
CA PHE A 283 -38.67 3.34 -5.74
C PHE A 283 -38.37 2.98 -4.29
N ALA A 284 -37.20 3.36 -3.77
CA ALA A 284 -36.83 3.09 -2.39
C ALA A 284 -37.76 3.80 -1.39
N LEU A 285 -38.09 5.07 -1.64
CA LEU A 285 -39.03 5.83 -0.81
C LEU A 285 -40.44 5.25 -0.85
N ASP A 286 -40.93 4.85 -2.03
CA ASP A 286 -42.23 4.21 -2.20
C ASP A 286 -42.29 2.82 -1.52
N ALA A 287 -41.16 2.11 -1.46
CA ALA A 287 -40.99 0.87 -0.71
C ALA A 287 -40.86 1.07 0.81
N GLY A 288 -40.90 2.33 1.29
CA GLY A 288 -40.84 2.69 2.69
C GLY A 288 -39.43 2.83 3.27
N ALA A 289 -38.40 2.96 2.43
CA ALA A 289 -37.05 3.27 2.92
C ALA A 289 -37.03 4.66 3.57
N ALA A 290 -36.29 4.80 4.67
CA ALA A 290 -36.08 6.07 5.32
C ALA A 290 -35.20 6.98 4.46
N TYR A 291 -35.48 8.29 4.47
CA TYR A 291 -34.62 9.27 3.82
C TYR A 291 -33.42 9.56 4.72
N ASP A 292 -32.22 9.17 4.28
CA ASP A 292 -30.99 9.43 5.02
C ASP A 292 -30.58 10.91 4.86
N PRO A 293 -30.51 11.69 5.95
CA PRO A 293 -30.14 13.10 5.91
C PRO A 293 -28.65 13.33 5.61
N VAL A 294 -27.84 12.27 5.71
CA VAL A 294 -26.42 12.25 5.40
C VAL A 294 -26.13 10.99 4.61
N PHE A 295 -25.64 11.15 3.39
CA PHE A 295 -25.27 10.04 2.51
C PHE A 295 -23.82 10.21 2.07
N VAL A 296 -23.03 9.16 2.25
CA VAL A 296 -21.68 9.03 1.69
C VAL A 296 -21.64 7.70 0.97
N GLY A 297 -21.67 7.76 -0.36
CA GLY A 297 -21.55 6.60 -1.23
C GLY A 297 -20.15 6.54 -1.82
N LEU A 298 -19.61 5.33 -1.96
CA LEU A 298 -18.44 5.08 -2.78
C LEU A 298 -18.93 4.62 -4.15
N GLU A 299 -18.70 5.42 -5.18
CA GLU A 299 -19.06 5.11 -6.55
C GLU A 299 -17.83 4.55 -7.25
N LEU A 300 -17.93 3.28 -7.64
CA LEU A 300 -16.93 2.60 -8.44
C LEU A 300 -17.47 2.51 -9.87
N LYS A 301 -17.01 3.38 -10.76
CA LYS A 301 -17.30 3.30 -12.19
C LYS A 301 -16.30 2.39 -12.85
N LEU A 302 -16.84 1.40 -13.54
CA LEU A 302 -16.05 0.37 -14.17
C LEU A 302 -16.25 0.51 -15.68
N ALA A 303 -15.19 0.90 -16.39
CA ALA A 303 -15.19 0.81 -17.84
C ALA A 303 -15.18 -0.68 -18.23
N LEU A 304 -16.36 -1.24 -18.48
CA LEU A 304 -16.51 -2.56 -19.09
C LEU A 304 -16.06 -2.46 -20.55
N GLN A 305 -15.01 -3.21 -20.90
CA GLN A 305 -14.62 -3.44 -22.30
C GLN A 305 -15.49 -4.54 -22.92
#